data_AF-A0A7C2Z7N3-F1
#
_entry.id   AF-A0A7C2Z7N3-F1
#
_cell.length_a   1.000
_cell.length_b   1.000
_cell.length_c   1.000
_cell.angle_alpha   90.00
_cell.angle_beta   90.00
_cell.angle_gamma   90.00
#
_symmetry.space_group_name_H-M   'P 1'
#
loop_
_entity.id
_entity.type
_entity.pdbx_description
1 polymer ?
#
loop_
_entity_poly.entity_id
_entity_poly.type
_entity_poly.pdbx_seq_one_letter_code
_entity_poly.pdbx_strand_id
1 'polypeptide(L)'
;MNLVEGIAGAFRQFSPKGFRGSGSGVVGKEPLSSKGGEGRMAIRKVHLETVTPLFLGGSNPRGEPELRAPSFRGAMRFWLRALLGGVIGDDPKKIFKHESQVFGSTDHASPVVVRIKRHDLNRSDYNPLLHKKEVSFQFNGFNPRQSFEVLLLSRDEDALAKALKALWLLCHLDGLGRRSRRGFGSLQITEGELALTARSVKELADALRQRLNCVLPSSLAPLPKVPCFPILHPSWAQIKVCGEEFDDWEQTIKFVMENAHKHKNPALGNATPRQASPVHVHVAKLSTGKYALILTTMLSQLNPKLERADRKKLADFLNSFEGKVIFGFEEVPESWLGGSAK
;
A
#
# COMPACT_ATOMS: atom_id res chain seq x y z
N MET A 1 2.83 -32.57 -9.63
CA MET A 1 1.44 -32.43 -9.17
C MET A 1 1.46 -31.70 -7.82
N ASN A 2 1.00 -30.47 -7.64
CA ASN A 2 0.57 -29.42 -8.55
C ASN A 2 1.14 -28.08 -8.04
N LEU A 3 2.14 -27.56 -8.76
CA LEU A 3 2.81 -26.26 -8.52
C LEU A 3 1.88 -25.06 -8.79
N VAL A 4 0.70 -25.32 -9.35
CA VAL A 4 -0.40 -24.36 -9.56
C VAL A 4 -1.32 -24.25 -8.33
N GLU A 5 -1.34 -25.24 -7.43
CA GLU A 5 -2.20 -25.25 -6.24
C GLU A 5 -1.62 -24.46 -5.06
N GLY A 6 -0.29 -24.32 -4.95
CA GLY A 6 0.33 -23.63 -3.82
C GLY A 6 0.09 -22.11 -3.78
N ILE A 7 0.13 -21.46 -4.95
CA ILE A 7 -0.06 -20.00 -5.07
C ILE A 7 -1.54 -19.66 -5.24
N ALA A 8 -2.27 -20.47 -5.99
CA ALA A 8 -3.72 -20.38 -5.97
C ALA A 8 -4.26 -20.63 -4.55
N GLY A 9 -3.66 -21.55 -3.78
CA GLY A 9 -3.98 -21.80 -2.36
C GLY A 9 -3.68 -20.61 -1.43
N ALA A 10 -2.51 -19.98 -1.58
CA ALA A 10 -2.14 -18.80 -0.79
C ALA A 10 -3.07 -17.59 -1.03
N PHE A 11 -3.67 -17.47 -2.22
CA PHE A 11 -4.53 -16.33 -2.57
C PHE A 11 -6.04 -16.65 -2.61
N ARG A 12 -6.46 -17.93 -2.71
CA ARG A 12 -7.88 -18.40 -2.78
C ARG A 12 -8.67 -18.32 -1.47
N GLN A 13 -8.04 -18.08 -0.32
CA GLN A 13 -8.74 -18.09 0.98
C GLN A 13 -9.67 -16.87 1.23
N PHE A 14 -9.80 -15.95 0.27
CA PHE A 14 -10.96 -15.05 0.22
C PHE A 14 -12.08 -15.68 -0.62
N SER A 15 -12.62 -16.79 -0.14
CA SER A 15 -13.93 -17.31 -0.57
C SER A 15 -14.97 -16.96 0.52
N PRO A 16 -16.19 -16.51 0.17
CA PRO A 16 -17.18 -16.01 1.14
C PRO A 16 -17.65 -17.03 2.21
N LYS A 17 -17.20 -18.28 2.15
CA LYS A 17 -17.71 -19.36 3.01
C LYS A 17 -17.28 -19.27 4.48
N GLY A 18 -16.39 -18.35 4.86
CA GLY A 18 -15.97 -18.12 6.25
C GLY A 18 -16.82 -17.12 7.05
N PHE A 19 -17.81 -16.46 6.43
CA PHE A 19 -18.58 -15.38 7.05
C PHE A 19 -20.08 -15.69 7.14
N ARG A 20 -20.46 -16.71 7.92
CA ARG A 20 -21.82 -16.79 8.48
C ARG A 20 -21.75 -17.29 9.92
N GLY A 21 -22.16 -16.43 10.84
CA GLY A 21 -22.46 -16.79 12.22
C GLY A 21 -23.97 -16.77 12.45
N SER A 22 -24.40 -17.71 13.31
CA SER A 22 -25.67 -17.91 14.02
C SER A 22 -26.94 -18.33 13.26
N GLY A 23 -27.43 -19.54 13.60
CA GLY A 23 -28.81 -20.01 13.34
C GLY A 23 -29.03 -21.51 13.54
N SER A 24 -29.25 -21.92 14.80
CA SER A 24 -30.03 -23.07 15.32
C SER A 24 -30.03 -24.45 14.62
N GLY A 25 -29.66 -25.50 15.37
CA GLY A 25 -30.00 -26.90 15.06
C GLY A 25 -29.18 -27.93 15.85
N VAL A 26 -29.76 -28.44 16.93
CA VAL A 26 -29.22 -29.50 17.81
C VAL A 26 -29.17 -30.86 17.10
N VAL A 27 -28.09 -31.62 17.28
CA VAL A 27 -28.05 -33.02 17.77
C VAL A 27 -26.56 -33.44 17.85
N GLY A 28 -26.17 -33.96 19.01
CA GLY A 28 -24.78 -34.00 19.46
C GLY A 28 -23.96 -35.24 19.08
N LYS A 29 -22.67 -35.12 19.39
CA LYS A 29 -21.76 -36.15 19.91
C LYS A 29 -20.46 -35.47 20.35
N GLU A 30 -20.21 -35.37 21.65
CA GLU A 30 -18.87 -35.12 22.22
C GLU A 30 -18.12 -36.48 22.38
N PRO A 31 -16.83 -36.50 22.76
CA PRO A 31 -15.71 -35.85 22.09
C PRO A 31 -14.58 -36.88 21.82
N LEU A 32 -13.76 -36.66 20.78
CA LEU A 32 -12.42 -37.26 20.74
C LEU A 32 -11.37 -36.16 20.94
N SER A 33 -10.75 -36.20 22.11
CA SER A 33 -9.49 -35.52 22.40
C SER A 33 -8.42 -35.96 21.39
N SER A 34 -7.78 -35.01 20.71
CA SER A 34 -6.36 -35.15 20.37
C SER A 34 -5.69 -33.77 20.21
N LYS A 35 -4.94 -33.44 21.26
CA LYS A 35 -3.60 -32.83 21.30
C LYS A 35 -3.13 -31.98 20.11
N GLY A 36 -2.74 -30.75 20.47
CA GLY A 36 -1.87 -29.79 19.79
C GLY A 36 -1.10 -30.23 18.55
N GLY A 37 -1.42 -29.60 17.42
CA GLY A 37 -0.49 -29.42 16.31
C GLY A 37 0.16 -28.05 16.43
N GLU A 38 1.39 -27.96 16.94
CA GLU A 38 2.22 -26.77 16.71
C GLU A 38 2.53 -26.73 15.21
N GLY A 39 1.79 -25.91 14.45
CA GLY A 39 2.07 -25.68 13.04
C GLY A 39 3.53 -25.28 12.83
N ARG A 40 4.21 -25.94 11.88
CA ARG A 40 5.59 -25.62 11.51
C ARG A 40 5.67 -24.14 11.12
N MET A 41 6.64 -23.42 11.69
CA MET A 41 6.85 -22.01 11.36
C MET A 41 7.17 -21.85 9.88
N ALA A 42 6.27 -21.23 9.12
CA ALA A 42 6.51 -20.86 7.75
C ALA A 42 7.30 -19.55 7.70
N ILE A 43 8.30 -19.49 6.81
CA ILE A 43 9.14 -18.31 6.58
C ILE A 43 8.99 -17.92 5.13
N ARG A 44 8.77 -16.62 4.89
CA ARG A 44 8.75 -16.02 3.56
C ARG A 44 9.76 -14.89 3.54
N LYS A 45 10.80 -15.07 2.73
CA LYS A 45 11.86 -14.09 2.51
C LYS A 45 11.51 -13.28 1.27
N VAL A 46 11.60 -11.95 1.36
CA VAL A 46 11.36 -11.03 0.25
C VAL A 46 12.57 -10.11 0.13
N HIS A 47 13.22 -10.15 -1.04
CA HIS A 47 14.34 -9.27 -1.37
C HIS A 47 13.79 -7.94 -1.90
N LEU A 48 14.17 -6.85 -1.24
CA LEU A 48 13.76 -5.49 -1.59
C LEU A 48 14.95 -4.63 -2.00
N GLU A 49 14.73 -3.72 -2.95
CA GLU A 49 15.64 -2.63 -3.31
C GLU A 49 14.96 -1.28 -3.03
N THR A 50 15.71 -0.31 -2.50
CA THR A 50 15.26 1.09 -2.44
C THR A 50 15.24 1.70 -3.85
N VAL A 51 14.09 2.14 -4.36
CA VAL A 51 14.02 2.80 -5.68
C VAL A 51 14.27 4.30 -5.56
N THR A 52 13.73 4.90 -4.50
CA THR A 52 13.87 6.33 -4.19
C THR A 52 14.35 6.52 -2.75
N PRO A 53 14.93 7.68 -2.38
CA PRO A 53 15.46 7.90 -1.04
C PRO A 53 14.44 7.57 0.05
N LEU A 54 14.87 6.78 1.03
CA LEU A 54 13.99 6.23 2.07
C LEU A 54 14.18 6.97 3.39
N PHE A 55 13.23 7.85 3.71
CA PHE A 55 13.24 8.67 4.92
C PHE A 55 12.52 7.96 6.09
N LEU A 56 13.28 7.24 6.90
CA LEU A 56 12.77 6.54 8.09
C LEU A 56 13.24 7.21 9.38
N GLY A 57 12.36 7.25 10.38
CA GLY A 57 12.71 7.67 11.74
C GLY A 57 12.75 6.48 12.70
N GLY A 58 13.75 6.48 13.57
CA GLY A 58 13.86 5.55 14.70
C GLY A 58 13.05 5.99 15.91
N SER A 59 13.53 5.63 17.10
CA SER A 59 13.04 6.18 18.38
C SER A 59 13.24 7.69 18.49
N ASN A 60 14.28 8.23 17.85
CA ASN A 60 14.45 9.67 17.62
C ASN A 60 13.98 10.03 16.20
N PRO A 61 12.82 10.69 16.02
CA PRO A 61 12.31 11.05 14.69
C PRO A 61 13.17 12.06 13.93
N ARG A 62 14.09 12.75 14.62
CA ARG A 62 15.06 13.70 14.04
C ARG A 62 16.49 13.15 14.03
N GLY A 63 16.68 11.91 14.46
CA GLY A 63 17.98 11.25 14.48
C GLY A 63 18.32 10.61 13.14
N GLU A 64 19.35 9.77 13.15
CA GLU A 64 19.75 9.01 11.97
C GLU A 64 18.64 8.08 11.45
N PRO A 65 18.55 7.86 10.13
CA PRO A 65 17.61 6.92 9.56
C PRO A 65 17.78 5.51 10.12
N GLU A 66 16.67 4.90 10.50
CA GLU A 66 16.66 3.55 11.06
C GLU A 66 15.73 2.63 10.26
N LEU A 67 16.33 1.62 9.62
CA LEU A 67 15.56 0.54 8.99
C LEU A 67 15.15 -0.48 10.06
N ARG A 68 13.86 -0.53 10.36
CA ARG A 68 13.28 -1.36 11.43
C ARG A 68 11.93 -1.95 11.05
N ALA A 69 11.63 -3.14 11.60
CA ALA A 69 10.39 -3.87 11.35
C ALA A 69 9.09 -3.07 11.65
N PRO A 70 9.02 -2.22 12.70
CA PRO A 70 7.83 -1.41 12.97
C PRO A 70 7.38 -0.52 11.79
N SER A 71 8.32 0.02 11.00
CA SER A 71 8.01 0.86 9.85
C SER A 71 7.22 0.07 8.79
N PHE A 72 7.72 -1.11 8.42
CA PHE A 72 7.03 -2.02 7.48
C PHE A 72 5.69 -2.47 8.03
N ARG A 73 5.66 -2.88 9.29
CA ARG A 73 4.45 -3.35 9.95
C ARG A 73 3.35 -2.30 9.88
N GLY A 74 3.62 -1.03 10.21
CA GLY A 74 2.63 0.04 10.14
C GLY A 74 2.04 0.23 8.75
N ALA A 75 2.90 0.23 7.71
CA ALA A 75 2.46 0.36 6.33
C ALA A 75 1.68 -0.87 5.82
N MET A 76 2.11 -2.07 6.19
CA MET A 76 1.38 -3.31 5.87
C MET A 76 0.01 -3.37 6.56
N ARG A 77 -0.11 -2.90 7.82
CA ARG A 77 -1.42 -2.78 8.49
C ARG A 77 -2.36 -1.86 7.70
N PHE A 78 -1.86 -0.73 7.18
CA PHE A 78 -2.67 0.16 6.34
C PHE A 78 -3.19 -0.55 5.09
N TRP A 79 -2.31 -1.20 4.33
CA TRP A 79 -2.70 -1.91 3.10
C TRP A 79 -3.62 -3.11 3.38
N LEU A 80 -3.44 -3.82 4.49
CA LEU A 80 -4.36 -4.87 4.90
C LEU A 80 -5.75 -4.32 5.22
N ARG A 81 -5.86 -3.18 5.92
CA ARG A 81 -7.16 -2.54 6.17
C ARG A 81 -7.84 -2.08 4.88
N ALA A 82 -7.07 -1.52 3.94
CA ALA A 82 -7.60 -1.10 2.64
C ALA A 82 -8.18 -2.30 1.86
N LEU A 83 -7.51 -3.46 1.89
CA LEU A 83 -8.02 -4.71 1.32
C LEU A 83 -9.25 -5.23 2.05
N LEU A 84 -9.20 -5.28 3.38
CA LEU A 84 -10.31 -5.78 4.20
C LEU A 84 -11.58 -4.95 3.98
N GLY A 85 -11.47 -3.62 3.96
CA GLY A 85 -12.60 -2.74 3.68
C GLY A 85 -13.27 -3.03 2.33
N GLY A 86 -12.50 -3.49 1.33
CA GLY A 86 -13.04 -3.90 0.03
C GLY A 86 -13.95 -5.12 0.13
N VAL A 87 -13.71 -6.03 1.09
CA VAL A 87 -14.47 -7.29 1.23
C VAL A 87 -15.58 -7.22 2.26
N ILE A 88 -15.31 -6.60 3.40
CA ILE A 88 -16.24 -6.60 4.55
C ILE A 88 -16.94 -5.25 4.72
N GLY A 89 -16.67 -4.29 3.82
CA GLY A 89 -17.28 -2.98 3.80
C GLY A 89 -16.65 -1.99 4.77
N ASP A 90 -17.29 -0.83 4.90
CA ASP A 90 -16.82 0.32 5.69
C ASP A 90 -17.22 0.20 7.17
N ASP A 91 -16.78 -0.88 7.84
CA ASP A 91 -17.02 -1.13 9.28
C ASP A 91 -15.68 -1.20 10.04
N PRO A 92 -15.23 -0.08 10.65
CA PRO A 92 -13.95 -0.01 11.34
C PRO A 92 -13.75 -1.08 12.43
N LYS A 93 -14.83 -1.48 13.13
CA LYS A 93 -14.74 -2.48 14.20
C LYS A 93 -14.46 -3.87 13.62
N LYS A 94 -15.15 -4.24 12.54
CA LYS A 94 -14.88 -5.51 11.84
C LYS A 94 -13.50 -5.53 11.22
N ILE A 95 -13.10 -4.44 10.57
CA ILE A 95 -11.77 -4.33 9.96
C ILE A 95 -10.68 -4.46 11.00
N PHE A 96 -10.79 -3.75 12.14
CA PHE A 96 -9.84 -3.88 13.24
C PHE A 96 -9.76 -5.31 13.77
N LYS A 97 -10.91 -5.98 13.95
CA LYS A 97 -10.96 -7.38 14.39
C LYS A 97 -10.18 -8.30 13.44
N HIS A 98 -10.41 -8.20 12.12
CA HIS A 98 -9.73 -9.05 11.13
C HIS A 98 -8.26 -8.69 10.93
N GLU A 99 -7.92 -7.41 11.00
CA GLU A 99 -6.54 -6.95 10.90
C GLU A 99 -5.71 -7.42 12.10
N SER A 100 -6.31 -7.43 13.30
CA SER A 100 -5.68 -7.95 14.52
C SER A 100 -5.42 -9.46 14.48
N GLN A 101 -6.16 -10.22 13.65
CA GLN A 101 -5.86 -11.63 13.39
C GLN A 101 -4.58 -11.84 12.58
N VAL A 102 -3.98 -10.79 12.00
CA VAL A 102 -2.73 -10.87 11.24
C VAL A 102 -1.59 -10.18 11.99
N PHE A 103 -1.84 -8.97 12.48
CA PHE A 103 -0.83 -8.13 13.13
C PHE A 103 -1.11 -7.90 14.62
N GLY A 104 -1.95 -8.70 15.27
CA GLY A 104 -2.22 -8.58 16.70
C GLY A 104 -2.83 -7.24 17.13
N SER A 105 -3.09 -7.14 18.43
CA SER A 105 -3.62 -5.97 19.11
C SER A 105 -2.92 -5.80 20.46
N THR A 106 -3.45 -4.92 21.33
CA THR A 106 -3.05 -4.86 22.74
C THR A 106 -3.45 -6.10 23.52
N ASP A 107 -4.45 -6.84 23.04
CA ASP A 107 -5.06 -7.97 23.75
C ASP A 107 -4.44 -9.30 23.35
N HIS A 108 -3.91 -9.38 22.12
CA HIS A 108 -3.32 -10.61 21.57
C HIS A 108 -2.04 -10.35 20.79
N ALA A 109 -1.07 -11.25 20.95
CA ALA A 109 0.19 -11.22 20.22
C ALA A 109 -0.03 -11.34 18.70
N SER A 110 0.95 -10.85 17.93
CA SER A 110 0.91 -10.88 16.47
C SER A 110 1.11 -12.29 15.92
N PRO A 111 0.18 -12.82 15.10
CA PRO A 111 0.40 -14.09 14.40
C PRO A 111 1.55 -14.01 13.40
N VAL A 112 1.72 -12.86 12.74
CA VAL A 112 2.85 -12.61 11.82
C VAL A 112 3.96 -11.82 12.48
N VAL A 113 5.18 -12.35 12.47
CA VAL A 113 6.41 -11.68 12.85
C VAL A 113 7.08 -11.08 11.61
N VAL A 114 7.45 -9.80 11.68
CA VAL A 114 8.22 -9.10 10.65
C VAL A 114 9.65 -8.95 11.14
N ARG A 115 10.63 -9.42 10.37
CA ARG A 115 12.06 -9.18 10.61
C ARG A 115 12.68 -8.50 9.40
N ILE A 116 13.64 -7.63 9.66
CA ILE A 116 14.47 -7.03 8.62
C ILE A 116 15.87 -7.57 8.82
N LYS A 117 16.46 -8.17 7.78
CA LYS A 117 17.89 -8.44 7.77
C LYS A 117 18.59 -7.28 7.09
N ARG A 118 19.50 -6.68 7.84
CA ARG A 118 20.23 -5.47 7.45
C ARG A 118 21.41 -5.84 6.58
N HIS A 119 21.65 -4.97 5.60
CA HIS A 119 22.98 -4.66 5.10
C HIS A 119 23.25 -3.20 5.50
N ASP A 120 24.52 -2.83 5.70
CA ASP A 120 24.91 -1.46 6.01
C ASP A 120 24.50 -0.54 4.85
N LEU A 121 23.35 0.12 5.00
CA LEU A 121 22.79 0.99 3.98
C LEU A 121 23.45 2.37 4.09
N ASN A 122 23.77 2.94 2.94
CA ASN A 122 24.41 4.24 2.85
C ASN A 122 23.32 5.30 2.96
N ARG A 123 23.70 6.48 3.45
CA ARG A 123 22.78 7.57 3.68
C ARG A 123 23.38 8.88 3.23
N SER A 124 22.51 9.75 2.76
CA SER A 124 22.84 11.09 2.31
C SER A 124 21.71 12.03 2.70
N ASP A 125 21.98 13.33 2.63
CA ASP A 125 20.97 14.36 2.78
C ASP A 125 20.33 14.70 1.43
N TYR A 126 19.01 14.83 1.44
CA TYR A 126 18.20 15.06 0.23
C TYR A 126 17.31 16.28 0.38
N ASN A 127 17.12 17.02 -0.72
CA ASN A 127 16.08 18.03 -0.84
C ASN A 127 14.70 17.34 -0.91
N PRO A 128 13.81 17.52 0.08
CA PRO A 128 12.50 16.86 0.08
C PRO A 128 11.43 17.60 -0.75
N LEU A 129 11.81 18.65 -1.49
CA LEU A 129 10.98 19.49 -2.35
C LEU A 129 11.68 19.67 -3.72
N LEU A 130 11.77 18.61 -4.51
CA LEU A 130 12.52 18.59 -5.78
C LEU A 130 12.02 19.59 -6.86
N HIS A 131 10.79 20.08 -6.73
CA HIS A 131 10.26 21.18 -7.57
C HIS A 131 10.81 22.57 -7.20
N LYS A 132 11.61 22.68 -6.12
CA LYS A 132 12.22 23.93 -5.66
C LYS A 132 13.74 23.81 -5.74
N LYS A 133 14.37 24.82 -6.35
CA LYS A 133 15.84 24.90 -6.47
C LYS A 133 16.52 25.09 -5.11
N GLU A 134 15.90 25.87 -4.21
CA GLU A 134 16.45 26.19 -2.89
C GLU A 134 15.46 25.86 -1.78
N VAL A 135 15.97 25.20 -0.73
CA VAL A 135 15.24 24.89 0.50
C VAL A 135 16.15 25.07 1.71
N SER A 136 15.58 25.54 2.82
CA SER A 136 16.32 25.76 4.07
C SER A 136 16.52 24.49 4.91
N PHE A 137 16.06 23.33 4.44
CA PHE A 137 16.13 22.08 5.19
C PHE A 137 16.28 20.87 4.27
N GLN A 138 16.96 19.84 4.77
CA GLN A 138 17.17 18.56 4.09
C GLN A 138 16.68 17.41 4.97
N PHE A 139 16.42 16.25 4.37
CA PHE A 139 16.17 15.01 5.09
C PHE A 139 17.31 14.04 4.86
N ASN A 140 17.86 13.50 5.95
CA ASN A 140 18.74 12.35 5.88
C ASN A 140 17.91 11.10 5.55
N GLY A 141 18.37 10.28 4.59
CA GLY A 141 17.66 9.09 4.14
C GLY A 141 18.60 8.05 3.58
N PHE A 142 18.14 6.78 3.55
CA PHE A 142 18.88 5.73 2.86
C PHE A 142 18.86 5.97 1.36
N ASN A 143 20.01 5.72 0.72
CA ASN A 143 20.19 5.96 -0.70
C ASN A 143 19.35 4.99 -1.55
N PRO A 144 18.96 5.38 -2.76
CA PRO A 144 18.36 4.46 -3.71
C PRO A 144 19.38 3.40 -4.17
N ARG A 145 18.90 2.34 -4.80
CA ARG A 145 19.64 1.19 -5.35
C ARG A 145 20.39 0.39 -4.28
N GLN A 146 19.78 0.22 -3.11
CA GLN A 146 20.35 -0.61 -2.05
C GLN A 146 19.39 -1.71 -1.64
N SER A 147 19.94 -2.91 -1.46
CA SER A 147 19.17 -4.12 -1.20
C SER A 147 19.14 -4.50 0.27
N PHE A 148 18.01 -5.06 0.71
CA PHE A 148 17.83 -5.64 2.04
C PHE A 148 16.72 -6.69 2.01
N GLU A 149 16.63 -7.51 3.07
CA GLU A 149 15.62 -8.58 3.14
C GLU A 149 14.56 -8.26 4.19
N VAL A 150 13.30 -8.52 3.83
CA VAL A 150 12.17 -8.58 4.76
C VAL A 150 11.75 -10.04 4.91
N LEU A 151 11.66 -10.51 6.15
CA LEU A 151 11.19 -11.85 6.47
C LEU A 151 9.85 -11.74 7.18
N LEU A 152 8.86 -12.46 6.64
CA LEU A 152 7.57 -12.70 7.30
C LEU A 152 7.56 -14.13 7.82
N LEU A 153 7.28 -14.28 9.11
CA LEU A 153 7.23 -15.56 9.79
C LEU A 153 5.88 -15.74 10.45
N SER A 154 5.25 -16.91 10.30
CA SER A 154 3.97 -17.23 10.93
C SER A 154 3.79 -18.74 11.05
N ARG A 155 3.05 -19.18 12.07
CA ARG A 155 2.47 -20.53 12.13
C ARG A 155 1.08 -20.60 11.49
N ASP A 156 0.45 -19.45 11.28
CA ASP A 156 -0.82 -19.28 10.60
C ASP A 156 -0.54 -18.90 9.14
N GLU A 157 -0.80 -19.84 8.22
CA GLU A 157 -0.56 -19.67 6.78
C GLU A 157 -1.49 -18.63 6.16
N ASP A 158 -2.72 -18.49 6.65
CA ASP A 158 -3.68 -17.52 6.15
C ASP A 158 -3.27 -16.09 6.56
N ALA A 159 -2.87 -15.91 7.82
CA ALA A 159 -2.30 -14.66 8.29
C ALA A 159 -1.02 -14.28 7.51
N LEU A 160 -0.16 -15.26 7.22
CA LEU A 160 1.05 -15.07 6.43
C LEU A 160 0.73 -14.61 5.00
N ALA A 161 -0.25 -15.25 4.35
CA ALA A 161 -0.69 -14.90 3.02
C ALA A 161 -1.29 -13.48 2.96
N LYS A 162 -2.10 -13.09 3.95
CA LYS A 162 -2.63 -11.73 4.09
C LYS A 162 -1.51 -10.70 4.28
N ALA A 163 -0.49 -11.02 5.08
CA ALA A 163 0.67 -10.16 5.26
C ALA A 163 1.49 -10.02 3.97
N LEU A 164 1.67 -11.10 3.19
CA LEU A 164 2.33 -11.05 1.89
C LEU A 164 1.57 -10.18 0.88
N LYS A 165 0.24 -10.28 0.82
CA LYS A 165 -0.61 -9.39 0.01
C LYS A 165 -0.38 -7.93 0.37
N ALA A 166 -0.38 -7.61 1.68
CA ALA A 166 -0.17 -6.25 2.15
C ALA A 166 1.25 -5.71 1.84
N LEU A 167 2.28 -6.56 1.98
CA LEU A 167 3.65 -6.20 1.61
C LEU A 167 3.78 -5.98 0.09
N TRP A 168 3.14 -6.82 -0.71
CA TRP A 168 3.14 -6.69 -2.17
C TRP A 168 2.51 -5.37 -2.61
N LEU A 169 1.35 -5.00 -2.05
CA LEU A 169 0.69 -3.71 -2.36
C LEU A 169 1.56 -2.53 -1.94
N LEU A 170 2.15 -2.57 -0.74
CA LEU A 170 3.10 -1.55 -0.28
C LEU A 170 4.25 -1.34 -1.28
N CYS A 171 4.84 -2.43 -1.78
CA CYS A 171 6.01 -2.37 -2.67
C CYS A 171 5.67 -2.07 -4.14
N HIS A 172 4.40 -1.97 -4.53
CA HIS A 172 4.03 -1.69 -5.93
C HIS A 172 3.09 -0.49 -6.08
N LEU A 173 2.41 -0.07 -5.02
CA LEU A 173 1.38 0.98 -5.07
C LEU A 173 1.65 2.17 -4.13
N ASP A 174 2.70 2.11 -3.31
CA ASP A 174 3.03 3.14 -2.30
C ASP A 174 4.54 3.31 -2.09
N GLY A 175 4.92 4.11 -1.10
CA GLY A 175 6.26 4.10 -0.52
C GLY A 175 6.24 3.93 1.00
N LEU A 176 7.41 3.72 1.57
CA LEU A 176 7.62 3.64 3.01
C LEU A 176 8.25 4.94 3.54
N GLY A 177 7.81 5.39 4.72
CA GLY A 177 8.45 6.50 5.44
C GLY A 177 7.90 7.90 5.12
N ARG A 178 8.66 8.92 5.50
CA ARG A 178 8.23 10.33 5.34
C ARG A 178 8.21 10.68 3.85
N ARG A 179 7.22 11.48 3.44
CA ARG A 179 6.99 11.88 2.04
C ARG A 179 6.67 10.71 1.09
N SER A 180 6.31 9.53 1.59
CA SER A 180 6.03 8.38 0.73
C SER A 180 4.98 8.63 -0.35
N ARG A 181 3.88 9.28 0.03
CA ARG A 181 2.82 9.73 -0.88
C ARG A 181 3.22 10.83 -1.86
N ARG A 182 4.48 11.21 -1.90
CA ARG A 182 5.07 12.13 -2.87
C ARG A 182 6.23 11.46 -3.63
N GLY A 183 6.31 10.14 -3.63
CA GLY A 183 7.23 9.32 -4.44
C GLY A 183 8.52 8.91 -3.74
N PHE A 184 8.82 9.45 -2.56
CA PHE A 184 9.97 8.99 -1.76
C PHE A 184 9.71 7.61 -1.13
N GLY A 185 10.77 6.90 -0.78
CA GLY A 185 10.68 5.58 -0.17
C GLY A 185 9.95 4.51 -0.99
N SER A 186 9.85 4.66 -2.31
CA SER A 186 9.41 3.57 -3.17
C SER A 186 10.40 2.42 -3.09
N LEU A 187 9.89 1.20 -2.96
CA LEU A 187 10.65 -0.04 -2.81
C LEU A 187 10.28 -0.97 -3.94
N GLN A 188 11.20 -1.82 -4.40
CA GLN A 188 10.90 -2.83 -5.42
C GLN A 188 11.23 -4.22 -4.90
N ILE A 189 10.35 -5.18 -5.16
CA ILE A 189 10.65 -6.60 -4.96
C ILE A 189 11.50 -7.05 -6.14
N THR A 190 12.72 -7.51 -5.89
CA THR A 190 13.69 -7.81 -6.96
C THR A 190 13.72 -9.28 -7.39
N GLU A 191 13.21 -10.19 -6.56
CA GLU A 191 13.31 -11.62 -6.80
C GLU A 191 12.05 -12.40 -6.43
N GLY A 192 11.92 -13.58 -7.04
CA GLY A 192 10.84 -14.52 -6.78
C GLY A 192 9.50 -14.10 -7.40
N GLU A 193 8.46 -14.86 -7.09
CA GLU A 193 7.14 -14.75 -7.73
C GLU A 193 6.41 -13.44 -7.42
N LEU A 194 6.82 -12.73 -6.38
CA LEU A 194 6.24 -11.46 -5.99
C LEU A 194 6.83 -10.27 -6.78
N ALA A 195 7.99 -10.46 -7.40
CA ALA A 195 8.62 -9.44 -8.22
C ALA A 195 7.82 -9.19 -9.51
N LEU A 196 7.79 -7.92 -9.92
CA LEU A 196 7.33 -7.52 -11.25
C LEU A 196 8.50 -6.89 -12.01
N THR A 197 8.77 -7.45 -13.19
CA THR A 197 9.77 -6.93 -14.13
C THR A 197 9.06 -6.49 -15.40
N ALA A 198 9.36 -5.28 -15.85
CA ALA A 198 8.83 -4.73 -17.09
C ALA A 198 9.92 -3.94 -17.82
N ARG A 199 9.89 -3.93 -19.16
CA ARG A 199 10.80 -3.12 -19.98
C ARG A 199 10.21 -1.78 -20.39
N SER A 200 8.88 -1.65 -20.31
CA SER A 200 8.15 -0.42 -20.64
C SER A 200 7.00 -0.16 -19.67
N VAL A 201 6.48 1.07 -19.67
CA VAL A 201 5.26 1.45 -18.93
C VAL A 201 4.05 0.58 -19.30
N LYS A 202 3.94 0.14 -20.56
CA LYS A 202 2.85 -0.72 -21.02
C LYS A 202 2.96 -2.12 -20.41
N GLU A 203 4.13 -2.72 -20.50
CA GLU A 203 4.40 -4.02 -19.87
C GLU A 203 4.18 -3.95 -18.35
N LEU A 204 4.58 -2.85 -17.70
CA LEU A 204 4.34 -2.63 -16.28
C LEU A 204 2.84 -2.58 -15.95
N ALA A 205 2.06 -1.82 -16.73
CA ALA A 205 0.62 -1.71 -16.53
C ALA A 205 -0.08 -3.07 -16.68
N ASP A 206 0.29 -3.85 -17.68
CA ASP A 206 -0.32 -5.17 -17.93
C ASP A 206 0.07 -6.18 -16.84
N ALA A 207 1.35 -6.24 -16.45
CA ALA A 207 1.84 -7.11 -15.38
C ALA A 207 1.22 -6.75 -14.02
N LEU A 208 1.14 -5.45 -13.70
CA LEU A 208 0.54 -4.96 -12.46
C LEU A 208 -0.97 -5.27 -12.43
N ARG A 209 -1.69 -5.06 -13.54
CA ARG A 209 -3.12 -5.42 -13.65
C ARG A 209 -3.35 -6.91 -13.44
N GLN A 210 -2.55 -7.76 -14.11
CA GLN A 210 -2.67 -9.21 -13.97
C GLN A 210 -2.44 -9.64 -12.53
N ARG A 211 -1.41 -9.10 -11.87
CA ARG A 211 -1.10 -9.47 -10.48
C ARG A 211 -2.12 -8.90 -9.48
N LEU A 212 -2.65 -7.71 -9.71
CA LEU A 212 -3.75 -7.14 -8.92
C LEU A 212 -4.97 -8.07 -8.91
N ASN A 213 -5.35 -8.64 -10.06
CA ASN A 213 -6.46 -9.59 -10.13
C ASN A 213 -6.26 -10.85 -9.27
N CYS A 214 -5.01 -11.22 -8.95
CA CYS A 214 -4.71 -12.33 -8.05
C CYS A 214 -4.66 -11.89 -6.57
N VAL A 215 -4.23 -10.66 -6.30
CA VAL A 215 -4.06 -10.11 -4.94
C VAL A 215 -5.40 -9.67 -4.36
N LEU A 216 -6.23 -9.04 -5.20
CA LEU A 216 -7.54 -8.55 -4.84
C LEU A 216 -8.51 -9.69 -4.52
N PRO A 217 -9.47 -9.45 -3.60
CA PRO A 217 -10.50 -10.42 -3.30
C PRO A 217 -11.40 -10.69 -4.51
N SER A 218 -11.92 -11.91 -4.61
CA SER A 218 -12.81 -12.35 -5.70
C SER A 218 -14.19 -11.68 -5.67
N SER A 219 -14.61 -11.20 -4.50
CA SER A 219 -15.88 -10.52 -4.28
C SER A 219 -15.66 -9.33 -3.36
N LEU A 220 -16.31 -8.22 -3.69
CA LEU A 220 -16.23 -6.96 -2.97
C LEU A 220 -17.57 -6.65 -2.32
N ALA A 221 -17.54 -6.09 -1.11
CA ALA A 221 -18.73 -5.59 -0.45
C ALA A 221 -19.26 -4.35 -1.17
N PRO A 222 -20.59 -4.18 -1.28
CA PRO A 222 -21.16 -2.93 -1.75
C PRO A 222 -20.71 -1.73 -0.89
N LEU A 223 -20.22 -0.68 -1.53
CA LEU A 223 -19.87 0.59 -0.89
C LEU A 223 -20.62 1.75 -1.55
N PRO A 224 -21.92 1.94 -1.23
CA PRO A 224 -22.76 2.97 -1.87
C PRO A 224 -22.42 4.40 -1.44
N LYS A 225 -21.66 4.57 -0.35
CA LYS A 225 -21.29 5.87 0.21
C LYS A 225 -19.77 6.00 0.28
N VAL A 226 -19.29 7.23 0.32
CA VAL A 226 -17.87 7.54 0.53
C VAL A 226 -17.41 6.87 1.83
N PRO A 227 -16.37 6.03 1.79
CA PRO A 227 -15.93 5.29 2.97
C PRO A 227 -15.29 6.21 4.00
N CYS A 228 -15.40 5.88 5.29
CA CYS A 228 -14.85 6.70 6.37
C CYS A 228 -13.32 6.67 6.43
N PHE A 229 -12.67 5.69 5.79
CA PHE A 229 -11.23 5.59 5.63
C PHE A 229 -10.86 5.07 4.23
N PRO A 230 -9.58 5.15 3.80
CA PRO A 230 -9.15 4.65 2.49
C PRO A 230 -9.39 3.15 2.31
N ILE A 231 -10.17 2.79 1.29
CA ILE A 231 -10.47 1.40 0.93
C ILE A 231 -10.08 1.16 -0.53
N LEU A 232 -9.46 0.00 -0.80
CA LEU A 232 -9.15 -0.44 -2.15
C LEU A 232 -10.40 -1.08 -2.79
N HIS A 233 -11.31 -0.23 -3.26
CA HIS A 233 -12.58 -0.61 -3.89
C HIS A 233 -12.78 0.17 -5.19
N PRO A 234 -13.27 -0.44 -6.29
CA PRO A 234 -13.28 0.21 -7.60
C PRO A 234 -14.15 1.48 -7.67
N SER A 235 -15.18 1.60 -6.82
CA SER A 235 -15.97 2.85 -6.74
C SER A 235 -15.26 4.01 -6.06
N TRP A 236 -14.21 3.76 -5.28
CA TRP A 236 -13.58 4.77 -4.41
C TRP A 236 -12.06 4.82 -4.51
N ALA A 237 -11.46 3.94 -5.30
CA ALA A 237 -10.03 3.92 -5.56
C ALA A 237 -9.76 3.90 -7.06
N GLN A 238 -8.58 4.39 -7.45
CA GLN A 238 -8.04 4.33 -8.79
C GLN A 238 -6.57 3.94 -8.70
N ILE A 239 -6.12 3.00 -9.53
CA ILE A 239 -4.70 2.75 -9.78
C ILE A 239 -4.43 3.08 -11.24
N LYS A 240 -3.55 4.06 -11.47
CA LYS A 240 -3.15 4.53 -12.79
C LYS A 240 -1.64 4.32 -12.96
N VAL A 241 -1.25 3.74 -14.09
CA VAL A 241 0.15 3.69 -14.54
C VAL A 241 0.34 4.78 -15.59
N CYS A 242 1.20 5.74 -15.31
CA CYS A 242 1.45 6.88 -16.19
C CYS A 242 2.20 6.45 -17.46
N GLY A 243 1.93 7.12 -18.57
CA GLY A 243 2.51 6.80 -19.88
C GLY A 243 3.95 7.25 -20.09
N GLU A 244 4.47 8.10 -19.22
CA GLU A 244 5.83 8.66 -19.31
C GLU A 244 6.88 7.74 -18.67
N GLU A 245 8.03 7.65 -19.34
CA GLU A 245 9.25 7.03 -18.80
C GLU A 245 10.28 8.10 -18.50
N PHE A 246 10.95 8.00 -17.35
CA PHE A 246 11.94 8.96 -16.88
C PHE A 246 13.32 8.31 -16.81
N ASP A 247 14.37 9.11 -16.99
CA ASP A 247 15.76 8.61 -16.95
C ASP A 247 16.24 8.35 -15.52
N ASP A 248 15.68 9.05 -14.54
CA ASP A 248 15.98 8.89 -13.13
C ASP A 248 14.75 9.12 -12.24
N TRP A 249 14.85 8.65 -11.00
CA TRP A 249 13.77 8.78 -10.03
C TRP A 249 13.51 10.23 -9.59
N GLU A 250 14.52 11.10 -9.65
CA GLU A 250 14.43 12.48 -9.19
C GLU A 250 13.52 13.28 -10.13
N GLN A 251 13.68 13.09 -11.44
CA GLN A 251 12.80 13.62 -12.48
C GLN A 251 11.36 13.12 -12.31
N THR A 252 11.16 11.83 -12.03
CA THR A 252 9.81 11.29 -11.78
C THR A 252 9.13 11.97 -10.60
N ILE A 253 9.83 12.09 -9.46
CA ILE A 253 9.26 12.74 -8.27
C ILE A 253 9.05 14.24 -8.52
N LYS A 254 10.00 14.91 -9.18
CA LYS A 254 9.90 16.33 -9.51
C LYS A 254 8.67 16.61 -10.36
N PHE A 255 8.40 15.78 -11.38
CA PHE A 255 7.20 15.87 -12.21
C PHE A 255 5.90 15.79 -11.38
N VAL A 256 5.82 14.84 -10.45
CA VAL A 256 4.68 14.74 -9.52
C VAL A 256 4.53 15.99 -8.66
N MET A 257 5.63 16.50 -8.12
CA MET A 257 5.62 17.65 -7.23
C MET A 257 5.25 18.95 -7.95
N GLU A 258 5.71 19.15 -9.18
CA GLU A 258 5.35 20.30 -10.01
C GLU A 258 3.86 20.28 -10.32
N ASN A 259 3.31 19.13 -10.72
CA ASN A 259 1.86 18.99 -10.94
C ASN A 259 1.05 19.19 -9.66
N ALA A 260 1.51 18.68 -8.52
CA ALA A 260 0.86 18.92 -7.23
C ALA A 260 0.93 20.39 -6.80
N HIS A 261 1.99 21.11 -7.18
CA HIS A 261 2.12 22.55 -6.93
C HIS A 261 1.15 23.36 -7.79
N LYS A 262 1.06 23.05 -9.10
CA LYS A 262 0.11 23.69 -10.03
C LYS A 262 -1.35 23.50 -9.58
N HIS A 263 -1.69 22.33 -9.06
CA HIS A 263 -3.04 21.97 -8.62
C HIS A 263 -3.22 22.04 -7.10
N LYS A 264 -2.40 22.82 -6.38
CA LYS A 264 -2.40 22.88 -4.92
C LYS A 264 -3.80 23.15 -4.35
N ASN A 265 -4.36 22.15 -3.69
CA ASN A 265 -5.68 22.22 -3.06
C ASN A 265 -5.72 21.26 -1.85
N PRO A 266 -6.52 21.56 -0.79
CA PRO A 266 -6.72 20.65 0.34
C PRO A 266 -7.18 19.22 -0.02
N ALA A 267 -7.83 19.02 -1.17
CA ALA A 267 -8.17 17.70 -1.70
C ALA A 267 -6.95 16.80 -1.98
N LEU A 268 -5.76 17.40 -2.21
CA LEU A 268 -4.49 16.68 -2.35
C LEU A 268 -3.80 16.43 -1.00
N GLY A 269 -4.48 16.68 0.11
CA GLY A 269 -3.95 16.60 1.48
C GLY A 269 -3.53 17.96 2.03
N ASN A 270 -3.54 18.06 3.36
CA ASN A 270 -3.28 19.31 4.07
C ASN A 270 -2.53 19.06 5.39
N ALA A 271 -1.70 20.02 5.81
CA ALA A 271 -0.99 19.95 7.08
C ALA A 271 -1.89 20.35 8.26
N THR A 272 -2.64 21.45 8.11
CA THR A 272 -3.45 22.05 9.16
C THR A 272 -4.76 22.61 8.58
N PRO A 273 -5.94 22.06 8.95
CA PRO A 273 -6.12 20.82 9.70
C PRO A 273 -5.51 19.63 8.95
N ARG A 274 -5.05 18.63 9.71
CA ARG A 274 -4.34 17.49 9.15
C ARG A 274 -5.29 16.67 8.29
N GLN A 275 -4.98 16.58 7.00
CA GLN A 275 -5.58 15.66 6.06
C GLN A 275 -4.48 14.92 5.30
N ALA A 276 -4.54 13.61 5.36
CA ALA A 276 -3.66 12.74 4.61
C ALA A 276 -4.01 12.88 3.10
N SER A 277 -3.01 13.02 2.22
CA SER A 277 -3.25 12.98 0.76
C SER A 277 -3.93 11.67 0.35
N PRO A 278 -5.00 11.70 -0.45
CA PRO A 278 -5.63 10.48 -0.96
C PRO A 278 -4.78 9.78 -2.04
N VAL A 279 -3.79 10.49 -2.60
CA VAL A 279 -2.93 9.98 -3.67
C VAL A 279 -1.64 9.43 -3.08
N HIS A 280 -1.39 8.15 -3.33
CA HIS A 280 -0.13 7.47 -3.10
C HIS A 280 0.65 7.46 -4.41
N VAL A 281 1.95 7.74 -4.32
CA VAL A 281 2.84 7.91 -5.46
C VAL A 281 3.91 6.85 -5.32
N HIS A 282 4.05 6.02 -6.35
CA HIS A 282 5.08 5.00 -6.40
C HIS A 282 5.92 5.17 -7.67
N VAL A 283 7.24 5.14 -7.50
CA VAL A 283 8.21 5.14 -8.59
C VAL A 283 8.70 3.71 -8.78
N ALA A 284 8.45 3.14 -9.95
CA ALA A 284 8.90 1.81 -10.33
C ALA A 284 10.11 1.91 -11.26
N LYS A 285 11.13 1.08 -11.04
CA LYS A 285 12.30 0.98 -11.93
C LYS A 285 12.06 -0.13 -12.94
N LEU A 286 12.16 0.23 -14.21
CA LEU A 286 12.06 -0.69 -15.34
C LEU A 286 13.40 -1.41 -15.53
N SER A 287 13.35 -2.59 -16.13
CA SER A 287 14.55 -3.40 -16.45
C SER A 287 15.50 -2.72 -17.45
N THR A 288 15.02 -1.70 -18.16
CA THR A 288 15.82 -0.84 -19.04
C THR A 288 16.67 0.18 -18.28
N GLY A 289 16.46 0.34 -16.97
CA GLY A 289 17.10 1.36 -16.13
C GLY A 289 16.31 2.67 -16.01
N LYS A 290 15.26 2.85 -16.83
CA LYS A 290 14.30 3.94 -16.74
C LYS A 290 13.31 3.76 -15.58
N TYR A 291 12.53 4.79 -15.31
CA TYR A 291 11.56 4.85 -14.22
C TYR A 291 10.17 5.15 -14.75
N ALA A 292 9.17 4.56 -14.10
CA ALA A 292 7.76 4.73 -14.40
C ALA A 292 7.02 5.21 -13.14
N LEU A 293 5.93 5.94 -13.35
CA LEU A 293 5.10 6.49 -12.29
C LEU A 293 3.79 5.71 -12.14
N ILE A 294 3.47 5.33 -10.91
CA ILE A 294 2.19 4.73 -10.53
C ILE A 294 1.50 5.64 -9.52
N LEU A 295 0.25 5.99 -9.78
CA LEU A 295 -0.61 6.75 -8.89
C LEU A 295 -1.72 5.85 -8.36
N THR A 296 -1.79 5.70 -7.03
CA THR A 296 -2.89 5.01 -6.36
C THR A 296 -3.69 6.01 -5.54
N THR A 297 -4.89 6.34 -6.00
CA THR A 297 -5.81 7.24 -5.30
C THR A 297 -6.82 6.41 -4.53
N MET A 298 -7.02 6.72 -3.24
CA MET A 298 -8.09 6.14 -2.43
C MET A 298 -8.87 7.28 -1.76
N LEU A 299 -10.11 7.44 -2.18
CA LEU A 299 -11.02 8.45 -1.67
C LEU A 299 -11.69 7.96 -0.39
N SER A 300 -11.77 8.85 0.58
CA SER A 300 -12.49 8.64 1.83
C SER A 300 -13.12 9.94 2.28
N GLN A 301 -13.90 9.87 3.36
CA GLN A 301 -14.33 11.06 4.07
C GLN A 301 -13.10 11.87 4.47
N LEU A 302 -13.17 13.18 4.24
CA LEU A 302 -12.12 14.11 4.61
C LEU A 302 -12.31 14.54 6.07
N ASN A 303 -11.24 15.06 6.67
CA ASN A 303 -11.29 15.70 7.97
C ASN A 303 -12.44 16.74 7.97
N PRO A 304 -13.44 16.64 8.88
CA PRO A 304 -14.59 17.55 8.88
C PRO A 304 -14.24 19.02 9.09
N LYS A 305 -13.05 19.32 9.61
CA LYS A 305 -12.54 20.69 9.76
C LYS A 305 -11.89 21.23 8.47
N LEU A 306 -11.73 20.40 7.45
CA LEU A 306 -11.06 20.74 6.21
C LEU A 306 -12.01 21.49 5.27
N GLU A 307 -11.76 22.76 5.12
CA GLU A 307 -12.48 23.62 4.18
C GLU A 307 -11.83 23.60 2.80
N ARG A 308 -12.61 23.95 1.76
CA ARG A 308 -12.12 24.22 0.38
C ARG A 308 -11.43 23.05 -0.34
N ALA A 309 -11.58 21.82 0.16
CA ALA A 309 -11.17 20.65 -0.59
C ALA A 309 -12.10 20.47 -1.79
N ASP A 310 -11.53 20.63 -2.98
CA ASP A 310 -12.26 20.73 -4.25
C ASP A 310 -12.06 19.46 -5.07
N ARG A 311 -13.16 18.78 -5.39
CA ARG A 311 -13.19 17.60 -6.27
C ARG A 311 -12.55 17.90 -7.62
N LYS A 312 -12.87 19.03 -8.24
CA LYS A 312 -12.37 19.39 -9.57
C LYS A 312 -10.86 19.56 -9.54
N LYS A 313 -10.30 20.16 -8.49
CA LYS A 313 -8.83 20.27 -8.34
C LYS A 313 -8.14 18.91 -8.18
N LEU A 314 -8.77 17.95 -7.51
CA LEU A 314 -8.26 16.58 -7.48
C LEU A 314 -8.34 15.92 -8.87
N ALA A 315 -9.46 16.09 -9.59
CA ALA A 315 -9.62 15.57 -10.94
C ALA A 315 -8.60 16.18 -11.91
N ASP A 316 -8.45 17.51 -11.93
CA ASP A 316 -7.46 18.23 -12.74
C ASP A 316 -6.05 17.71 -12.46
N PHE A 317 -5.69 17.51 -11.18
CA PHE A 317 -4.42 16.91 -10.81
C PHE A 317 -4.26 15.50 -11.38
N LEU A 318 -5.23 14.60 -11.20
CA LEU A 318 -5.14 13.23 -11.71
C LEU A 318 -5.12 13.17 -13.25
N ASN A 319 -5.78 14.11 -13.92
CA ASN A 319 -5.84 14.22 -15.37
C ASN A 319 -4.57 14.82 -15.98
N SER A 320 -3.77 15.55 -15.18
CA SER A 320 -2.42 15.99 -15.60
C SER A 320 -1.42 14.84 -15.79
N PHE A 321 -1.80 13.62 -15.43
CA PHE A 321 -1.03 12.40 -15.67
C PHE A 321 -1.76 11.51 -16.68
N GLU A 322 -1.30 11.56 -17.93
CA GLU A 322 -1.73 10.64 -18.97
C GLU A 322 -1.25 9.22 -18.65
N GLY A 323 -2.07 8.21 -18.97
CA GLY A 323 -1.75 6.83 -18.67
C GLY A 323 -2.94 5.89 -18.68
N LYS A 324 -2.71 4.66 -18.24
CA LYS A 324 -3.70 3.59 -18.20
C LYS A 324 -4.23 3.42 -16.77
N VAL A 325 -5.53 3.59 -16.58
CA VAL A 325 -6.19 3.12 -15.36
C VAL A 325 -6.29 1.60 -15.44
N ILE A 326 -5.73 0.92 -14.44
CA ILE A 326 -5.69 -0.54 -14.37
C ILE A 326 -6.66 -1.12 -13.33
N PHE A 327 -7.17 -0.27 -12.44
CA PHE A 327 -8.17 -0.62 -11.44
C PHE A 327 -8.96 0.60 -11.02
N GLY A 328 -10.28 0.42 -10.90
CA GLY A 328 -11.17 1.35 -10.21
C GLY A 328 -11.81 2.41 -11.10
N PHE A 329 -12.07 3.59 -10.53
CA PHE A 329 -12.78 4.65 -11.24
C PHE A 329 -11.90 5.26 -12.34
N GLU A 330 -12.51 5.65 -13.47
CA GLU A 330 -11.83 6.40 -14.54
C GLU A 330 -11.77 7.90 -14.20
N GLU A 331 -12.87 8.43 -13.67
CA GLU A 331 -12.99 9.81 -13.22
C GLU A 331 -13.32 9.87 -11.72
N VAL A 332 -12.89 10.95 -11.05
CA VAL A 332 -13.21 11.16 -9.63
C VAL A 332 -14.74 11.17 -9.45
N PRO A 333 -15.34 10.25 -8.67
CA PRO A 333 -16.80 10.14 -8.55
C PRO A 333 -17.47 11.46 -8.13
N GLU A 334 -18.60 11.81 -8.75
CA GLU A 334 -19.36 13.03 -8.40
C GLU A 334 -19.88 13.02 -6.97
N SER A 335 -20.19 11.83 -6.46
CA SER A 335 -20.60 11.61 -5.07
C SER A 335 -19.50 11.90 -4.05
N TRP A 336 -18.24 12.04 -4.48
CA TRP A 336 -17.16 12.56 -3.65
C TRP A 336 -17.09 14.09 -3.75
N LEU A 337 -17.88 14.77 -2.92
CA LEU A 337 -17.99 16.24 -2.95
C LEU A 337 -16.75 16.98 -2.43
N GLY A 338 -15.73 16.26 -1.96
CA GLY A 338 -14.55 16.85 -1.32
C GLY A 338 -14.82 17.20 0.15
N GLY A 339 -14.47 18.43 0.55
CA GLY A 339 -14.66 18.93 1.92
C GLY A 339 -16.07 19.46 2.13
N SER A 340 -16.45 19.72 3.38
CA SER A 340 -17.75 20.37 3.66
C SER A 340 -17.81 21.72 2.96
N ALA A 341 -18.86 21.96 2.17
CA ALA A 341 -19.23 23.29 1.71
C ALA A 341 -19.60 24.13 2.94
N LYS A 342 -18.67 24.94 3.41
CA LYS A 342 -18.95 26.11 4.23
C LYS A 342 -18.23 27.29 3.63
#